data_AF-A0AB35FMA8-F1
#
_entry.id   AF-A0AB35FMA8-F1
#
_cell.length_a   1.000
_cell.length_b   1.000
_cell.length_c   1.000
_cell.angle_alpha   90.00
_cell.angle_beta   90.00
_cell.angle_gamma   90.00
#
_symmetry.space_group_name_H-M   'P 1'
#
loop_
_entity.id
_entity.type
_entity.pdbx_description
1 polymer ?
#
loop_
_entity_poly.entity_id
_entity_poly.type
_entity_poly.pdbx_seq_one_letter_code
_entity_poly.pdbx_strand_id
1 'polypeptide(L)'
;MRNDEAIFPWTKLDEFGQAFRSGYVIRIEERGQWKTWGDMVFPTEESANVTAARCVNRVCDIVPAREIVHRAGKPGRDFCFARKIIVDEARA
;
A
#
# COMPACT_ATOMS: atom_id res chain seq x y z
N MET A 1 -9.31 3.32 19.62
CA MET A 1 -8.74 3.68 18.31
C MET A 1 -7.27 3.35 18.34
N ARG A 2 -6.73 2.60 17.37
CA ARG A 2 -5.28 2.34 17.30
C ARG A 2 -4.59 3.64 16.85
N ASN A 3 -3.50 4.02 17.51
CA ASN A 3 -2.77 5.27 17.24
C ASN A 3 -2.28 5.40 15.79
N ASP A 4 -2.18 4.29 15.05
CA ASP A 4 -1.70 4.25 13.67
C ASP A 4 -2.63 4.99 12.69
N GLU A 5 -3.93 5.08 12.98
CA GLU A 5 -4.90 5.78 12.10
C GLU A 5 -4.78 7.31 12.17
N ALA A 6 -4.17 7.86 13.23
CA ALA A 6 -3.95 9.30 13.33
C ALA A 6 -2.76 9.76 12.46
N ILE A 7 -1.80 8.87 12.23
CA ILE A 7 -0.56 9.16 11.48
C ILE A 7 -0.73 8.83 10.01
N PHE A 8 -1.46 7.76 9.67
CA PHE A 8 -1.72 7.35 8.29
C PHE A 8 -3.21 7.03 8.06
N PRO A 9 -4.06 8.07 8.02
CA PRO A 9 -5.51 7.89 8.03
C PRO A 9 -6.04 7.31 6.72
N TRP A 10 -7.08 6.48 6.86
CA TRP A 10 -7.89 6.03 5.74
C TRP A 10 -8.89 7.12 5.33
N THR A 11 -8.98 7.36 4.03
CA THR A 11 -10.06 8.14 3.41
C THR A 11 -11.19 7.21 3.04
N LYS A 12 -12.35 7.37 3.67
CA LYS A 12 -13.56 6.58 3.38
C LYS A 12 -14.06 6.90 1.97
N LEU A 13 -14.42 5.86 1.21
CA LEU A 13 -15.01 5.96 -0.12
C LEU A 13 -16.53 5.74 -0.09
N ASP A 14 -17.00 4.87 0.81
CA ASP A 14 -18.43 4.59 0.96
C ASP A 14 -18.81 4.19 2.40
N GLU A 15 -20.11 4.03 2.62
CA GLU A 15 -20.69 3.55 3.88
C GLU A 15 -20.49 2.05 4.13
N PHE A 16 -20.10 1.30 3.09
CA PHE A 16 -19.90 -0.15 3.13
C PHE A 16 -18.49 -0.57 3.59
N GLY A 17 -17.66 0.40 3.96
CA GLY A 17 -16.32 0.18 4.50
C GLY A 17 -15.22 0.15 3.46
N GLN A 18 -15.49 0.61 2.23
CA GLN A 18 -14.42 0.87 1.26
C GLN A 18 -13.66 2.13 1.69
N ALA A 19 -12.34 2.05 1.63
CA ALA A 19 -11.47 3.17 1.96
C ALA A 19 -10.16 3.06 1.21
N PHE A 20 -9.47 4.19 1.03
CA PHE A 20 -8.13 4.21 0.49
C PHE A 20 -7.20 5.08 1.32
N ARG A 21 -5.89 4.90 1.13
CA ARG A 21 -4.86 5.83 1.61
C ARG A 21 -3.74 5.91 0.58
N SER A 22 -3.19 7.11 0.42
CA SER A 22 -2.08 7.37 -0.50
C SER A 22 -0.78 7.40 0.29
N GLY A 23 0.25 6.73 -0.20
CA GLY A 23 1.56 6.70 0.44
C GLY A 23 2.61 6.27 -0.55
N TYR A 24 3.62 5.57 -0.06
CA TYR A 24 4.77 5.13 -0.85
C TYR A 24 5.00 3.65 -0.66
N VAL A 25 5.47 2.98 -1.69
CA VAL A 25 5.98 1.61 -1.57
C VAL A 25 7.43 1.54 -1.96
N ILE A 26 8.11 0.54 -1.41
CA ILE A 26 9.40 0.11 -1.93
C ILE A 26 9.11 -0.91 -3.02
N ARG A 27 9.53 -0.63 -4.26
CA ARG A 27 9.53 -1.62 -5.34
C ARG A 27 10.93 -2.20 -5.51
N ILE A 28 11.01 -3.50 -5.70
CA ILE A 28 12.25 -4.24 -5.97
C ILE A 28 12.17 -4.85 -7.36
N GLU A 29 13.31 -4.96 -8.02
CA GLU A 29 13.40 -5.74 -9.24
C GLU A 29 13.66 -7.21 -8.89
N GLU A 30 12.79 -8.10 -9.38
CA GLU A 30 12.95 -9.54 -9.25
C GLU A 30 12.71 -10.22 -10.60
N ARG A 31 13.75 -10.84 -11.17
CA ARG A 31 13.69 -11.55 -12.46
C ARG A 31 13.15 -10.66 -13.60
N GLY A 32 13.56 -9.39 -13.63
CA GLY A 32 13.15 -8.42 -14.66
C GLY A 32 11.73 -7.87 -14.48
N GLN A 33 11.10 -8.10 -13.33
CA GLN A 33 9.78 -7.55 -13.00
C GLN A 33 9.86 -6.73 -11.71
N TRP A 34 9.21 -5.56 -11.72
CA TRP A 34 9.04 -4.75 -10.52
C TRP A 34 7.95 -5.34 -9.63
N LYS A 35 8.27 -5.52 -8.35
CA LYS A 35 7.33 -6.00 -7.33
C LYS A 35 7.38 -5.11 -6.11
N THR A 36 6.25 -4.96 -5.42
CA THR A 36 6.20 -4.32 -4.11
C THR A 36 6.88 -5.21 -3.07
N TRP A 37 7.81 -4.64 -2.32
CA TRP A 37 8.48 -5.33 -1.22
C TRP A 37 7.59 -5.33 0.03
N GLY A 38 7.32 -6.52 0.57
CA GLY A 38 6.61 -6.70 1.83
C GLY A 38 5.11 -6.38 1.83
N ASP A 39 4.49 -6.17 0.66
CA ASP A 39 3.06 -5.82 0.51
C ASP A 39 2.62 -4.67 1.45
N MET A 40 3.50 -3.68 1.63
CA MET A 40 3.36 -2.60 2.60
C MET A 40 3.36 -1.23 1.93
N VAL A 41 2.49 -0.35 2.43
CA VAL A 41 2.46 1.08 2.07
C VAL A 41 2.89 1.91 3.27
N PHE A 42 3.84 2.80 3.03
CA PHE A 42 4.41 3.73 3.98
C PHE A 42 3.70 5.09 3.90
N PRO A 43 3.47 5.78 5.02
CA PRO A 43 2.79 7.09 5.01
C PRO A 43 3.59 8.17 4.29
N THR A 44 4.92 8.07 4.29
CA THR A 44 5.82 9.09 3.70
C THR A 44 6.93 8.43 2.91
N GLU A 45 7.47 9.17 1.93
CA GLU A 45 8.63 8.73 1.15
C GLU A 45 9.86 8.49 2.03
N GLU A 46 10.06 9.34 3.05
CA GLU A 46 11.18 9.22 3.99
C GLU A 46 11.10 7.92 4.81
N SER A 47 9.91 7.55 5.31
CA SER A 47 9.76 6.31 6.07
C SER A 47 9.98 5.06 5.21
N ALA A 48 9.60 5.11 3.92
CA ALA A 48 9.97 4.08 2.94
C ALA A 48 11.48 4.04 2.72
N ASN A 49 12.15 5.19 2.56
CA ASN A 49 13.59 5.30 2.36
C ASN A 49 14.41 4.73 3.52
N VAL A 50 14.08 5.13 4.75
CA VAL A 50 14.75 4.62 5.96
C VAL A 50 14.58 3.10 6.07
N THR A 51 13.40 2.59 5.73
CA THR A 51 13.14 1.15 5.74
C THR A 51 13.91 0.42 4.65
N ALA A 52 13.90 0.95 3.41
CA ALA A 52 14.63 0.40 2.28
C ALA A 52 16.12 0.28 2.59
N ALA A 53 16.74 1.36 3.10
CA ALA A 53 18.16 1.40 3.45
C ALA A 53 18.56 0.38 4.51
N ARG A 54 17.63 -0.05 5.38
CA ARG A 54 17.90 -1.01 6.48
C ARG A 54 17.54 -2.45 6.14
N CYS A 55 16.52 -2.66 5.32
CA CYS A 55 15.89 -3.97 5.15
C CYS A 55 16.02 -4.54 3.74
N VAL A 56 16.29 -3.72 2.73
CA VAL A 56 16.31 -4.15 1.33
C VAL A 56 17.76 -4.29 0.84
N ASN A 57 18.15 -5.52 0.53
CA ASN A 57 19.52 -5.88 0.15
C ASN A 57 19.75 -5.94 -1.38
N ARG A 58 18.95 -5.22 -2.15
CA ARG A 58 18.92 -5.28 -3.62
C ARG A 58 18.51 -3.93 -4.20
N VAL A 59 18.64 -3.78 -5.53
CA VAL A 59 18.14 -2.60 -6.24
C VAL A 59 16.66 -2.43 -5.94
N CYS A 60 16.34 -1.25 -5.44
CA CYS A 60 14.99 -0.86 -5.09
C CYS A 60 14.77 0.59 -5.49
N ASP A 61 13.49 0.92 -5.63
CA ASP A 61 13.03 2.25 -5.92
C ASP A 61 11.81 2.54 -5.04
N ILE A 62 11.54 3.81 -4.78
CA ILE A 62 10.45 4.24 -3.92
C ILE A 62 9.50 5.07 -4.75
N VAL A 63 8.26 4.61 -4.82
CA VAL A 63 7.27 5.17 -5.72
C VAL A 63 5.95 5.43 -5.00
N PRO A 64 5.20 6.46 -5.41
CA PRO A 64 3.86 6.70 -4.91
C PRO A 64 2.96 5.49 -5.18
N ALA A 65 2.07 5.23 -4.23
CA ALA A 65 1.10 4.17 -4.34
C ALA A 65 -0.17 4.49 -3.56
N ARG A 66 -1.25 3.80 -3.92
CA ARG A 66 -2.52 3.81 -3.19
C ARG A 66 -2.84 2.44 -2.66
N GLU A 67 -3.11 2.40 -1.38
CA GLU A 67 -3.69 1.23 -0.75
C GLU A 67 -5.20 1.38 -0.71
N ILE A 68 -5.91 0.33 -1.13
CA ILE A 68 -7.37 0.29 -1.15
C ILE A 68 -7.84 -0.92 -0.36
N VAL A 69 -8.70 -0.67 0.61
CA VAL A 69 -9.50 -1.70 1.26
C VAL A 69 -10.86 -1.71 0.59
N HIS A 70 -11.28 -2.88 0.13
CA HIS A 70 -12.62 -3.05 -0.43
C HIS A 70 -13.28 -4.31 0.12
N ARG A 71 -14.61 -4.33 0.09
CA ARG A 71 -15.38 -5.52 0.42
C ARG A 71 -15.14 -6.58 -0.67
N ALA A 72 -14.83 -7.80 -0.24
CA ALA A 72 -14.72 -8.96 -1.09
C ALA A 72 -15.73 -10.04 -0.63
N GLY A 73 -16.24 -10.82 -1.58
CA GLY A 73 -17.28 -11.82 -1.33
C GLY A 73 -18.64 -11.44 -1.90
N LYS A 74 -19.57 -12.41 -1.92
CA LYS A 74 -20.93 -12.24 -2.43
C LYS A 74 -21.82 -11.57 -1.37
N PRO A 75 -22.68 -10.61 -1.73
CA PRO A 75 -23.63 -10.02 -0.80
C PRO A 75 -24.45 -11.11 -0.08
N GLY A 76 -24.47 -11.08 1.26
CA GLY A 76 -25.34 -11.93 2.08
C GLY A 76 -24.84 -13.36 2.38
N ARG A 77 -23.62 -13.75 1.99
CA ARG A 77 -23.06 -15.07 2.36
C ARG A 77 -21.77 -14.98 3.18
N ASP A 78 -20.79 -14.22 2.72
CA ASP A 78 -19.49 -14.10 3.38
C ASP A 78 -18.98 -12.66 3.23
N PHE A 79 -18.69 -12.02 4.35
CA PHE A 79 -18.07 -10.69 4.37
C PHE A 79 -16.58 -10.85 4.66
N CYS A 80 -15.73 -10.54 3.68
CA CYS A 80 -14.32 -10.32 3.93
C CYS A 80 -13.87 -8.96 3.37
N PHE A 81 -12.81 -8.41 3.92
CA PHE A 81 -12.14 -7.24 3.38
C PHE A 81 -10.89 -7.70 2.65
N ALA A 82 -10.72 -7.24 1.42
CA ALA A 82 -9.50 -7.42 0.65
C ALA A 82 -8.73 -6.10 0.57
N ARG A 83 -7.41 -6.21 0.48
CA ARG A 83 -6.48 -5.08 0.31
C ARG A 83 -5.83 -5.18 -1.06
N LYS A 84 -5.70 -4.05 -1.74
CA LYS A 84 -4.96 -3.90 -2.98
C LYS A 84 -4.02 -2.72 -2.89
N ILE A 85 -2.82 -2.87 -3.44
CA ILE A 85 -1.86 -1.78 -3.62
C ILE A 85 -1.80 -1.49 -5.11
N ILE A 86 -2.10 -0.25 -5.47
CA ILE A 86 -1.97 0.27 -6.82
C ILE A 86 -0.74 1.17 -6.82
N VAL A 87 0.29 0.76 -7.54
CA VAL A 87 1.49 1.56 -7.71
C VAL A 87 1.23 2.57 -8.81
N ASP A 88 1.40 3.86 -8.51
CA ASP A 88 1.30 4.88 -9.53
C ASP A 88 2.58 4.81 -10.36
N GLU A 89 2.50 4.17 -11.53
CA GLU A 89 3.54 4.27 -12.54
C GLU A 89 3.50 5.69 -13.11
N ALA A 90 4.12 6.63 -12.41
CA ALA A 90 4.52 7.88 -13.03
C ALA A 90 5.41 7.51 -14.21
N ARG A 91 4.84 7.64 -15.42
CA ARG A 91 5.50 7.38 -16.70
C ARG A 91 6.91 7.98 -16.69
N ALA A 92 7.91 7.13 -16.97
CA ALA A 92 9.21 7.56 -17.48
C ALA A 92 9.04 8.26 -18.83
#